data_AF-A0AAD6NP38-F1
#
_entry.id   AF-A0AAD6NP38-F1
#
_cell.length_a   1.000
_cell.length_b   1.000
_cell.length_c   1.000
_cell.angle_alpha   90.00
_cell.angle_beta   90.00
_cell.angle_gamma   90.00
#
_symmetry.space_group_name_H-M   'P 1'
#
loop_
_entity.id
_entity.type
_entity.pdbx_description
1 polymer ?
#
loop_
_entity_poly.entity_id
_entity_poly.type
_entity_poly.pdbx_seq_one_letter_code
_entity_poly.pdbx_strand_id
1 'polypeptide(L)'
;MIKKIEHLEVSKRKLLGECLGSCTIEELQQIEQQLERSVSTIRARKNQVFKEQIEQLKQKEKLLVAENARLSDECGAQSWPVSREQRDNLSREEQRESSSISDVETELFIGPPETRTKRFPPRK
;
A
#
# COMPACT_ATOMS: atom_id res chain seq x y z
N MET A 1 -16.34 21.31 29.43
CA MET A 1 -15.38 21.11 28.32
C MET A 1 -14.53 19.86 28.53
N ILE A 2 -13.82 19.73 29.67
CA ILE A 2 -12.93 18.59 29.98
C ILE A 2 -13.64 17.21 29.91
N LYS A 3 -14.81 17.05 30.53
CA LYS A 3 -15.57 15.79 30.53
C LYS A 3 -15.92 15.28 29.12
N LYS A 4 -16.16 16.18 28.17
CA LYS A 4 -16.49 15.82 26.77
C LYS A 4 -15.26 15.30 26.03
N ILE A 5 -14.09 15.86 26.30
CA ILE A 5 -12.81 15.39 25.75
C ILE A 5 -12.49 14.00 26.30
N GLU A 6 -12.65 13.81 27.61
CA GLU A 6 -12.40 12.52 28.26
C GLU A 6 -13.28 11.39 27.70
N HIS A 7 -14.57 11.65 27.47
CA HIS A 7 -15.45 10.69 26.81
C HIS A 7 -15.03 10.36 25.37
N LEU A 8 -14.56 11.35 24.60
CA LEU A 8 -14.06 11.13 23.25
C LEU A 8 -12.77 10.28 23.24
N GLU A 9 -11.84 10.55 24.16
CA GLU A 9 -10.61 9.76 24.29
C GLU A 9 -10.89 8.31 24.72
N VAL A 10 -11.85 8.10 25.63
CA VAL A 10 -12.30 6.73 25.98
C VAL A 10 -12.89 6.03 24.76
N SER A 11 -13.76 6.70 24.00
CA SER A 11 -14.36 6.13 22.79
C SER A 11 -13.30 5.79 21.74
N LYS A 12 -12.34 6.68 21.50
CA LYS A 12 -11.21 6.44 20.61
C LYS A 12 -10.40 5.21 21.03
N ARG A 13 -10.04 5.09 22.32
CA ARG A 13 -9.31 3.92 22.83
C ARG A 13 -10.07 2.62 22.59
N LYS A 14 -11.39 2.60 22.87
CA LYS A 14 -12.25 1.44 22.56
C LYS A 14 -12.21 1.08 21.07
N LEU A 15 -12.31 2.07 20.17
CA LEU A 15 -12.22 1.84 18.71
C LEU A 15 -10.84 1.34 18.26
N LEU A 16 -9.78 1.65 19.01
CA LEU A 16 -8.42 1.15 18.78
C LEU A 16 -8.19 -0.25 19.38
N GLY A 17 -9.19 -0.83 20.05
CA GLY A 17 -9.10 -2.13 20.70
C GLY A 17 -8.48 -2.09 22.10
N GLU A 18 -8.33 -0.91 22.69
CA GLU A 18 -7.78 -0.72 24.02
C GLU A 18 -8.88 -0.71 25.10
N CYS A 19 -8.52 -1.15 26.32
CA CYS A 19 -9.39 -1.10 27.50
C CYS A 19 -10.77 -1.77 27.33
N LEU A 20 -10.86 -2.82 26.50
CA LEU A 20 -12.12 -3.51 26.20
C LEU A 20 -12.70 -4.36 27.34
N GLY A 21 -11.91 -4.63 28.39
CA GLY A 21 -12.34 -5.48 29.51
C GLY A 21 -13.52 -4.94 30.32
N SER A 22 -13.86 -3.65 30.17
CA SER A 22 -15.04 -3.02 30.78
C SER A 22 -16.23 -2.91 29.81
N CYS A 23 -16.10 -3.35 28.57
CA CYS A 23 -17.16 -3.29 27.58
C CYS A 23 -18.16 -4.44 27.76
N THR A 24 -19.44 -4.17 27.50
CA THR A 24 -20.45 -5.24 27.39
C THR A 24 -20.35 -5.93 26.03
N ILE A 25 -21.00 -7.09 25.89
CA ILE A 25 -21.04 -7.82 24.62
C ILE A 25 -21.70 -6.97 23.52
N GLU A 26 -22.76 -6.25 23.85
CA GLU A 26 -23.47 -5.37 22.92
C GLU A 26 -22.59 -4.20 22.48
N GLU A 27 -21.84 -3.58 23.40
CA GLU A 27 -20.87 -2.53 23.05
C GLU A 27 -19.78 -3.05 22.11
N LEU A 28 -19.26 -4.25 22.36
CA LEU A 28 -18.25 -4.88 21.50
C LEU A 28 -18.79 -5.15 20.09
N GLN A 29 -20.01 -5.68 19.98
CA GLN A 29 -20.67 -5.90 18.69
C GLN A 29 -20.89 -4.58 17.93
N GLN A 30 -21.25 -3.50 18.62
CA GLN A 30 -21.39 -2.19 18.00
C GLN A 30 -20.05 -1.65 17.46
N ILE A 31 -18.98 -1.79 18.26
CA ILE A 31 -17.61 -1.40 17.85
C ILE A 31 -17.18 -2.18 16.62
N GLU A 32 -17.37 -3.50 16.62
CA GLU A 32 -17.04 -4.38 15.50
C GLU A 32 -17.76 -3.94 14.22
N GLN A 33 -19.09 -3.80 14.28
CA GLN A 33 -19.87 -3.38 13.12
C GLN A 33 -19.50 -1.97 12.63
N GLN A 34 -19.18 -1.05 13.53
CA GLN A 34 -18.72 0.29 13.16
C GLN A 34 -17.37 0.24 12.44
N LEU A 35 -16.43 -0.56 12.94
CA LEU A 35 -15.13 -0.74 12.32
C LEU A 35 -15.25 -1.41 10.95
N GLU A 36 -16.05 -2.46 10.82
CA GLU A 36 -16.29 -3.14 9.54
C GLU A 36 -16.84 -2.18 8.47
N ARG A 37 -17.92 -1.44 8.80
CA ARG A 37 -18.54 -0.48 7.88
C ARG A 37 -17.57 0.63 7.49
N SER A 38 -16.82 1.17 8.45
CA SER A 38 -15.88 2.28 8.21
C SER A 38 -14.72 1.84 7.33
N VAL A 39 -14.12 0.66 7.58
CA VAL A 39 -13.04 0.11 6.77
C VAL A 39 -13.51 -0.19 5.35
N SER A 40 -14.71 -0.77 5.19
CA SER A 40 -15.31 -1.00 3.88
C SER A 40 -15.48 0.31 3.10
N THR A 41 -16.02 1.34 3.75
CA THR A 41 -16.24 2.66 3.15
C THR A 41 -14.93 3.34 2.75
N ILE A 42 -13.91 3.30 3.62
CA ILE A 42 -12.58 3.87 3.36
C ILE A 42 -11.94 3.18 2.15
N ARG A 43 -11.98 1.84 2.09
CA ARG A 43 -11.43 1.07 0.97
C ARG A 43 -12.16 1.38 -0.33
N ALA A 44 -13.49 1.43 -0.31
CA ALA A 44 -14.29 1.78 -1.48
C ALA A 44 -13.93 3.18 -2.02
N ARG A 45 -13.84 4.18 -1.14
CA ARG A 45 -13.44 5.53 -1.52
C ARG A 45 -12.01 5.59 -2.07
N LYS A 46 -11.06 4.92 -1.42
CA LYS A 46 -9.66 4.84 -1.88
C LYS A 46 -9.58 4.23 -3.28
N ASN A 47 -10.31 3.13 -3.50
CA ASN A 47 -10.37 2.47 -4.81
C ASN A 47 -11.00 3.38 -5.87
N GLN A 48 -12.04 4.13 -5.53
CA GLN A 48 -12.67 5.07 -6.45
C GLN A 48 -11.69 6.18 -6.88
N VAL A 49 -11.00 6.81 -5.93
CA VAL A 49 -9.99 7.85 -6.20
C VAL A 49 -8.87 7.30 -7.07
N PHE A 50 -8.38 6.10 -6.79
CA PHE A 50 -7.32 5.49 -7.61
C PHE A 50 -7.79 5.13 -9.02
N LYS A 51 -9.03 4.66 -9.19
CA LYS A 51 -9.59 4.43 -10.53
C LYS A 51 -9.64 5.73 -11.34
N GLU A 52 -10.08 6.82 -10.73
CA GLU A 52 -10.12 8.15 -11.37
C GLU A 52 -8.72 8.62 -11.76
N GLN A 53 -7.73 8.48 -10.88
CA GLN A 53 -6.33 8.84 -11.18
C GLN A 53 -5.74 7.99 -12.31
N ILE A 54 -5.99 6.67 -12.30
CA ILE A 54 -5.54 5.77 -13.37
C ILE A 54 -6.14 6.20 -14.71
N GLU A 55 -7.43 6.55 -14.76
CA GLU A 55 -8.07 6.97 -16.00
C GLU A 55 -7.52 8.31 -16.51
N GLN A 56 -7.30 9.27 -15.62
CA GLN A 56 -6.65 10.54 -15.97
C GLN A 56 -5.26 10.32 -16.57
N LEU A 57 -4.45 9.43 -15.96
CA LEU A 57 -3.12 9.11 -16.46
C LEU A 57 -3.15 8.41 -17.82
N LYS A 58 -4.09 7.46 -18.02
CA LYS A 58 -4.29 6.81 -19.32
C LYS A 58 -4.67 7.81 -20.41
N GLN A 59 -5.52 8.78 -20.10
CA GLN A 59 -5.89 9.80 -21.07
C GLN A 59 -4.70 10.72 -21.39
N LYS A 60 -3.90 11.09 -20.39
CA LYS A 60 -2.67 11.85 -20.59
C LYS A 60 -1.65 11.08 -21.44
N GLU A 61 -1.48 9.78 -21.19
CA GLU A 61 -0.61 8.90 -21.98
C GLU A 61 -1.03 8.89 -23.46
N LYS A 62 -2.34 8.74 -23.75
CA LYS A 62 -2.86 8.79 -25.13
C LYS A 62 -2.56 10.12 -25.82
N LEU A 63 -2.78 11.26 -25.13
CA LEU A 63 -2.51 12.58 -25.69
C LEU A 63 -1.02 12.78 -25.99
N LEU A 64 -0.14 12.36 -25.08
CA LEU A 64 1.30 12.46 -25.26
C LEU A 64 1.81 11.57 -26.39
N VAL A 65 1.28 10.36 -26.53
CA VAL A 65 1.61 9.46 -27.64
C VAL A 65 1.20 10.07 -28.99
N ALA A 66 -0.01 10.66 -29.06
CA ALA A 66 -0.48 11.32 -30.28
C ALA A 66 0.39 12.53 -30.65
N GLU A 67 0.73 13.37 -29.67
CA GLU A 67 1.57 14.55 -29.90
C GLU A 67 3.01 14.16 -30.28
N ASN A 68 3.58 13.14 -29.65
CA ASN A 68 4.90 12.64 -30.00
C ASN A 68 4.95 12.07 -31.42
N ALA A 69 3.92 11.33 -31.84
CA ALA A 69 3.80 10.87 -33.22
C ALA A 69 3.76 12.05 -34.21
N ARG A 70 2.95 13.08 -33.92
CA ARG A 70 2.86 14.30 -34.75
C ARG A 70 4.21 15.02 -34.88
N LEU A 71 4.93 15.18 -33.77
CA LEU A 71 6.25 15.81 -33.75
C LEU A 71 7.32 14.97 -34.44
N SER A 72 7.26 13.64 -34.32
CA SER A 72 8.19 12.73 -35.00
C SER A 72 8.06 12.82 -36.52
N ASP A 73 6.83 12.87 -37.01
CA ASP A 73 6.55 13.08 -38.44
C ASP A 73 7.07 14.44 -38.93
N GLU A 74 6.94 15.49 -38.11
CA GLU A 74 7.40 16.84 -38.44
C GLU A 74 8.93 16.99 -38.41
N CYS A 75 9.61 16.30 -37.48
CA CYS A 75 11.06 16.39 -37.32
C CYS A 75 11.86 15.40 -38.18
N GLY A 76 11.22 14.48 -38.91
CA GLY A 76 11.91 13.46 -39.71
C GLY A 76 12.81 12.52 -38.90
N ALA A 77 12.75 12.62 -37.56
CA ALA A 77 13.46 11.74 -36.65
C ALA A 77 12.66 10.43 -36.58
N GLN A 78 13.33 9.30 -36.82
CA GLN A 78 12.74 7.99 -36.57
C GLN A 78 12.15 7.99 -35.15
N SER A 79 10.84 7.71 -35.08
CA SER A 79 10.12 7.50 -33.83
C SER A 79 10.95 6.56 -32.96
N TRP A 80 11.50 7.07 -31.86
CA TRP A 80 12.03 6.19 -30.82
C TRP A 80 10.80 5.41 -30.33
N PRO A 81 10.73 4.08 -30.57
CA PRO A 81 9.61 3.32 -30.06
C PRO A 81 9.72 3.39 -28.54
N VAL A 82 8.78 4.09 -27.91
CA VAL A 82 8.52 3.91 -26.48
C VAL A 82 7.96 2.51 -26.35
N SER A 83 8.85 1.52 -26.36
CA SER A 83 8.52 0.12 -26.24
C SER A 83 7.81 -0.07 -24.92
N ARG A 84 6.51 -0.36 -25.04
CA ARG A 84 5.61 -0.77 -23.97
C ARG A 84 6.16 -1.96 -23.16
N GLU A 85 7.15 -2.66 -23.73
CA GLU A 85 7.87 -3.82 -23.19
C GLU A 85 8.82 -3.50 -22.02
N GLN A 86 9.19 -2.23 -21.78
CA GLN A 86 10.04 -1.91 -20.62
C GLN A 86 9.27 -1.86 -19.28
N ARG A 87 7.93 -1.74 -19.27
CA ARG A 87 7.17 -1.78 -18.00
C ARG A 87 7.12 -3.17 -17.37
N ASP A 88 7.24 -4.23 -18.17
CA ASP A 88 7.19 -5.61 -17.66
C ASP A 88 8.56 -6.16 -17.25
N ASN A 89 9.65 -5.43 -17.50
CA ASN A 89 11.02 -5.84 -17.16
C ASN A 89 11.59 -5.23 -15.87
N LEU A 90 10.93 -4.24 -15.25
CA LEU A 90 11.35 -3.72 -13.93
C LEU A 90 11.21 -4.74 -12.78
N SER A 91 10.63 -5.92 -13.04
CA SER A 91 10.60 -7.03 -12.07
C SER A 91 11.77 -8.01 -12.20
N ARG A 92 12.67 -7.83 -13.19
CA ARG A 92 13.73 -8.83 -13.50
C ARG A 92 15.16 -8.34 -13.30
N GLU A 93 15.41 -7.03 -13.22
CA GLU A 93 16.76 -6.47 -13.12
C GLU A 93 17.22 -6.10 -11.70
N GLU A 94 16.36 -6.19 -10.67
CA GLU A 94 16.81 -6.03 -9.26
C GLU A 94 17.70 -7.19 -8.77
N GLN A 95 17.88 -8.25 -9.56
CA GLN A 95 18.60 -9.47 -9.16
C GLN A 95 20.06 -9.56 -9.62
N ARG A 96 20.68 -8.52 -10.22
CA ARG A 96 22.09 -8.61 -10.67
C ARG A 96 23.09 -7.63 -10.07
N GLU A 97 22.68 -6.59 -9.34
CA GLU A 97 23.65 -5.64 -8.75
C GLU A 97 23.66 -5.61 -7.21
N SER A 98 23.12 -6.64 -6.54
CA SER A 98 23.28 -6.79 -5.08
C SER A 98 24.63 -7.40 -4.67
N SER A 99 25.61 -7.55 -5.58
CA SER A 99 26.91 -8.14 -5.24
C SER A 99 27.81 -7.25 -4.35
N SER A 100 27.32 -6.11 -3.83
CA SER A 100 28.10 -5.24 -2.93
C SER A 100 27.26 -4.41 -1.95
N ILE A 101 26.15 -4.92 -1.44
CA ILE A 101 25.44 -4.31 -0.31
C ILE A 101 25.68 -5.19 0.91
N SER A 102 26.50 -4.73 1.85
CA SER A 102 26.78 -5.41 3.11
C SER A 102 25.49 -5.56 3.93
N ASP A 103 25.14 -6.80 4.28
CA ASP A 103 23.96 -7.12 5.08
C ASP A 103 24.04 -6.48 6.47
N VAL A 104 23.07 -5.61 6.80
CA VAL A 104 22.77 -5.24 8.19
C VAL A 104 21.57 -6.07 8.62
N GLU A 105 21.81 -7.09 9.44
CA GLU A 105 20.77 -7.96 9.99
C GLU A 105 19.87 -7.12 10.91
N THR A 106 18.61 -6.92 10.50
CA THR A 106 17.56 -6.44 11.40
C THR A 106 16.61 -7.60 11.66
N GLU A 107 16.42 -7.97 12.93
CA GLU A 107 15.51 -9.04 13.35
C GLU A 107 14.02 -8.66 13.24
N LEU A 108 13.66 -7.77 12.30
CA LEU A 108 12.31 -7.26 12.14
C LEU A 108 11.55 -8.14 11.12
N PHE A 109 10.81 -9.13 11.61
CA PHE A 109 9.89 -9.92 10.79
C PHE A 109 8.48 -9.32 10.87
N ILE A 110 8.03 -8.69 9.77
CA ILE A 110 6.65 -8.21 9.63
C ILE A 110 5.87 -9.24 8.81
N GLY A 111 5.32 -10.25 9.49
CA GLY A 111 4.49 -11.31 8.91
C GLY A 111 3.72 -12.09 9.99
N PRO A 112 2.71 -12.90 9.62
CA PRO A 112 1.97 -13.72 10.57
C PRO A 112 2.92 -14.69 11.30
N PRO A 113 2.74 -14.94 12.62
CA PRO A 113 3.71 -15.70 13.39
C PRO A 113 3.74 -17.16 12.94
N GLU A 114 4.82 -17.58 12.30
CA GLU A 114 5.11 -19.01 12.11
C GLU A 114 5.76 -19.57 13.38
N THR A 115 5.25 -20.73 13.84
CA THR A 115 5.79 -21.49 14.97
C THR A 115 7.25 -21.87 14.69
N ARG A 116 8.20 -21.09 15.21
CA ARG A 116 9.64 -21.35 15.12
C ARG A 116 10.01 -22.66 15.85
N THR A 117 10.12 -23.77 15.14
CA THR A 117 11.10 -24.80 15.51
C THR A 117 12.48 -24.17 15.37
N LYS A 118 13.10 -23.87 16.51
CA LYS A 118 14.45 -23.30 16.60
C LYS A 118 15.45 -24.22 15.89
N ARG A 119 15.89 -23.86 14.69
CA ARG A 119 17.14 -24.36 14.15
C ARG A 119 18.25 -23.50 14.73
N PHE A 120 18.94 -24.02 15.72
CA PHE A 120 20.18 -23.41 16.21
C PHE A 120 21.28 -23.59 15.14
N PRO A 121 22.16 -22.60 14.93
CA PRO A 121 23.32 -22.76 14.08
C PRO A 121 24.34 -23.72 14.72
N PRO A 122 25.19 -24.39 13.92
CA PRO A 122 26.23 -25.25 14.45
C PRO A 122 27.26 -24.40 15.21
N ARG A 123 27.58 -24.81 16.44
CA ARG A 123 28.70 -24.23 17.19
C ARG A 123 30.00 -24.70 16.57
N LYS A 124 30.89 -23.76 16.26
CA LYS A 124 32.33 -24.02 16.27
C LYS A 124 32.83 -24.04 17.71
#